data_AF-A0A661TG93-F1
#
_entry.id   AF-A0A661TG93-F1
#
_cell.length_a   1.000
_cell.length_b   1.000
_cell.length_c   1.000
_cell.angle_alpha   90.00
_cell.angle_beta   90.00
_cell.angle_gamma   90.00
#
_symmetry.space_group_name_H-M   'P 1'
#
loop_
_entity.id
_entity.type
_entity.pdbx_description
1 polymer ?
#
loop_
_entity_poly.entity_id
_entity_poly.type
_entity_poly.pdbx_seq_one_letter_code
_entity_poly.pdbx_strand_id
1 'polypeptide(L)'
;MKIKQSELNEIINLHKDWLRGKNSGKRADFSGMDLSEAIFPRTILTNSLFIDTDLYKADFSRTLLQDVNFTGANLREANLKGAFLVLANFKDATLIGANFQNACLIDANFTLAKYNHDTIGIHPAPEGDLIGWGSKAGVLVKLLIPAAAKRSCSTGRKHRAEYAKCIRVYNSSKSVKVTNSYDTLEYVEGNTVTCHSWNDNRWEECTGGIHFFLTRQEAESYTTI
;
A
#
# COMPACT_ATOMS: atom_id res chain seq x y z
N MET A 1 -21.08 -12.06 19.61
CA MET A 1 -21.41 -13.36 18.98
C MET A 1 -20.98 -13.27 17.54
N LYS A 2 -20.13 -14.20 17.08
CA LYS A 2 -19.60 -14.22 15.70
C LYS A 2 -20.75 -14.52 14.73
N ILE A 3 -21.00 -13.62 13.78
CA ILE A 3 -22.04 -13.79 12.77
C ILE A 3 -21.66 -14.92 11.80
N LYS A 4 -22.64 -15.68 11.31
CA LYS A 4 -22.38 -16.71 10.30
C LYS A 4 -22.17 -16.07 8.93
N GLN A 5 -21.36 -16.68 8.09
CA GLN A 5 -21.13 -16.20 6.72
C GLN A 5 -22.44 -16.09 5.90
N SER A 6 -23.45 -16.93 6.17
CA SER A 6 -24.76 -16.84 5.52
C SER A 6 -25.49 -15.53 5.85
N GLU A 7 -25.53 -15.17 7.14
CA GLU A 7 -26.16 -13.95 7.64
C GLU A 7 -25.39 -12.72 7.13
N LEU A 8 -24.06 -12.80 7.09
CA LEU A 8 -23.20 -11.78 6.48
C LEU A 8 -23.54 -11.55 5.00
N ASN A 9 -23.73 -12.63 4.24
CA ASN A 9 -24.07 -12.55 2.82
C ASN A 9 -25.45 -11.91 2.58
N GLU A 10 -26.41 -12.09 3.49
CA GLU A 10 -27.70 -11.41 3.44
C GLU A 10 -27.54 -9.90 3.58
N ILE A 11 -26.75 -9.44 4.55
CA ILE A 11 -26.45 -8.00 4.72
C ILE A 11 -25.77 -7.43 3.47
N ILE A 12 -24.81 -8.16 2.89
CA ILE A 12 -24.12 -7.76 1.66
C ILE A 12 -25.10 -7.65 0.48
N ASN A 13 -26.08 -8.55 0.37
CA ASN A 13 -27.09 -8.49 -0.69
C ASN A 13 -28.03 -7.30 -0.53
N LEU A 14 -28.47 -7.00 0.70
CA LEU A 14 -29.25 -5.79 1.00
C LEU A 14 -28.45 -4.53 0.67
N HIS A 15 -27.14 -4.53 0.92
CA HIS A 15 -26.26 -3.41 0.58
C HIS A 15 -26.08 -3.22 -0.93
N LYS A 16 -25.95 -4.29 -1.71
CA LYS A 16 -25.95 -4.19 -3.18
C LYS A 16 -27.24 -3.60 -3.71
N ASP A 17 -28.37 -3.96 -3.12
CA ASP A 17 -29.67 -3.40 -3.50
C ASP A 17 -29.80 -1.92 -3.10
N TRP A 18 -29.21 -1.52 -1.97
CA TRP A 18 -29.11 -0.12 -1.56
C TRP A 18 -28.27 0.71 -2.53
N LEU A 19 -27.11 0.20 -2.96
CA LEU A 19 -26.27 0.85 -3.98
C LEU A 19 -26.99 1.02 -5.33
N ARG A 20 -27.97 0.17 -5.62
CA ARG A 20 -28.82 0.25 -6.83
C ARG A 20 -30.05 1.14 -6.64
N GLY A 21 -30.25 1.72 -5.47
CA GLY A 21 -31.42 2.57 -5.16
C GLY A 21 -32.73 1.79 -5.02
N LYS A 22 -32.69 0.48 -4.73
CA LYS A 22 -33.92 -0.29 -4.48
C LYS A 22 -34.49 0.02 -3.09
N ASN A 23 -35.81 0.10 -3.00
CA ASN A 23 -36.52 0.36 -1.73
C ASN A 23 -36.26 -0.70 -0.63
N SER A 24 -35.94 -1.94 -1.01
CA SER A 24 -35.60 -3.03 -0.08
C SER A 24 -34.14 -3.00 0.39
N GLY A 25 -33.32 -2.14 -0.19
CA GLY A 25 -31.89 -2.07 0.09
C GLY A 25 -31.60 -1.41 1.44
N LYS A 26 -30.57 -1.91 2.13
CA LYS A 26 -30.05 -1.30 3.36
C LYS A 26 -28.54 -1.14 3.28
N ARG A 27 -28.02 0.05 3.62
CA ARG A 27 -26.57 0.28 3.77
C ARG A 27 -26.01 -0.75 4.76
N ALA A 28 -24.91 -1.41 4.41
CA ALA A 28 -24.25 -2.34 5.30
C ALA A 28 -23.64 -1.59 6.49
N ASP A 29 -24.04 -1.99 7.69
CA ASP A 29 -23.48 -1.51 8.94
C ASP A 29 -23.09 -2.73 9.76
N PHE A 30 -21.78 -2.88 9.96
CA PHE A 30 -21.14 -3.96 10.69
C PHE A 30 -20.53 -3.49 12.01
N SER A 31 -20.90 -2.29 12.47
CA SER A 31 -20.25 -1.65 13.61
C SER A 31 -20.42 -2.46 14.90
N GLY A 32 -19.32 -2.63 15.64
CA GLY A 32 -19.28 -3.40 16.89
C GLY A 32 -19.42 -4.93 16.73
N MET A 33 -19.49 -5.44 15.49
CA MET A 33 -19.64 -6.88 15.26
C MET A 33 -18.30 -7.63 15.37
N ASP A 34 -18.38 -8.91 15.73
CA ASP A 34 -17.29 -9.85 15.55
C ASP A 34 -17.40 -10.50 14.17
N LEU A 35 -16.52 -10.04 13.28
CA LEU A 35 -16.32 -10.48 11.91
C LEU A 35 -14.91 -11.05 11.71
N SER A 36 -14.30 -11.57 12.78
CA SER A 36 -13.01 -12.25 12.68
C SER A 36 -13.06 -13.36 11.62
N GLU A 37 -12.06 -13.44 10.76
CA GLU A 37 -11.93 -14.41 9.67
C GLU A 37 -13.08 -14.38 8.64
N ALA A 38 -13.91 -13.33 8.64
CA ALA A 38 -14.99 -13.18 7.68
C ALA A 38 -14.45 -13.01 6.25
N ILE A 39 -15.21 -13.52 5.27
CA ILE A 39 -14.79 -13.62 3.88
C ILE A 39 -15.61 -12.63 3.04
N PHE A 40 -14.94 -11.60 2.50
CA PHE A 40 -15.49 -10.54 1.65
C PHE A 40 -14.88 -10.41 0.24
N PRO A 41 -14.10 -11.36 -0.31
CA PRO A 41 -13.31 -11.11 -1.50
C PRO A 41 -14.21 -10.76 -2.70
N ARG A 42 -13.81 -9.72 -3.45
CA ARG A 42 -14.54 -9.23 -4.63
C ARG A 42 -15.97 -8.77 -4.33
N THR A 43 -16.28 -8.40 -3.09
CA THR A 43 -17.58 -7.80 -2.76
C THR A 43 -17.60 -6.30 -3.05
N ILE A 44 -18.80 -5.73 -3.10
CA ILE A 44 -18.99 -4.28 -3.22
C ILE A 44 -19.54 -3.81 -1.89
N LEU A 45 -18.74 -3.03 -1.18
CA LEU A 45 -18.96 -2.53 0.18
C LEU A 45 -18.68 -1.02 0.25
N THR A 46 -18.81 -0.33 -0.87
CA THR A 46 -18.67 1.13 -0.97
C THR A 46 -19.62 1.82 0.01
N ASN A 47 -19.12 2.79 0.77
CA ASN A 47 -19.82 3.46 1.86
C ASN A 47 -20.19 2.55 3.05
N SER A 48 -19.73 1.32 3.19
CA SER A 48 -20.13 0.51 4.37
C SER A 48 -19.51 1.00 5.69
N LEU A 49 -20.09 0.59 6.82
CA LEU A 49 -19.60 0.92 8.16
C LEU A 49 -19.04 -0.33 8.86
N PHE A 50 -17.85 -0.21 9.43
CA PHE A 50 -17.12 -1.22 10.20
C PHE A 50 -16.51 -0.59 11.47
N ILE A 51 -17.26 0.29 12.14
CA ILE A 51 -16.76 1.05 13.29
C ILE A 51 -16.63 0.12 14.49
N ASP A 52 -15.47 0.10 15.15
CA ASP A 52 -15.19 -0.76 16.30
C ASP A 52 -15.45 -2.27 16.05
N THR A 53 -15.39 -2.69 14.78
CA THR A 53 -15.59 -4.08 14.37
C THR A 53 -14.32 -4.91 14.59
N ASP A 54 -14.46 -6.14 15.08
CA ASP A 54 -13.36 -7.11 15.03
C ASP A 54 -13.29 -7.77 13.65
N LEU A 55 -12.21 -7.48 12.92
CA LEU A 55 -11.92 -7.98 11.58
C LEU A 55 -10.60 -8.76 11.56
N TYR A 56 -10.20 -9.32 12.71
CA TYR A 56 -8.99 -10.13 12.82
C TYR A 56 -8.97 -11.21 11.73
N LYS A 57 -7.95 -11.23 10.88
CA LYS A 57 -7.82 -12.17 9.74
C LYS A 57 -8.94 -12.14 8.69
N ALA A 58 -9.78 -11.11 8.65
CA ALA A 58 -10.81 -11.00 7.62
C ALA A 58 -10.19 -10.87 6.22
N ASP A 59 -10.83 -11.47 5.21
CA ASP A 59 -10.39 -11.40 3.81
C ASP A 59 -11.22 -10.39 3.01
N PHE A 60 -10.64 -9.22 2.76
CA PHE A 60 -11.17 -8.16 1.90
C PHE A 60 -10.49 -8.10 0.53
N SER A 61 -9.79 -9.16 0.09
CA SER A 61 -9.02 -9.10 -1.15
C SER A 61 -9.87 -8.71 -2.37
N ARG A 62 -9.40 -7.72 -3.12
CA ARG A 62 -10.06 -7.17 -4.31
C ARG A 62 -11.50 -6.65 -4.07
N THR A 63 -11.81 -6.25 -2.84
CA THR A 63 -13.12 -5.66 -2.49
C THR A 63 -13.18 -4.20 -2.89
N LEU A 64 -14.36 -3.72 -3.29
CA LEU A 64 -14.62 -2.29 -3.46
C LEU A 64 -15.07 -1.70 -2.12
N LEU A 65 -14.21 -0.89 -1.52
CA LEU A 65 -14.33 -0.32 -0.18
C LEU A 65 -14.12 1.21 -0.23
N GLN A 66 -14.56 1.86 -1.31
CA GLN A 66 -14.49 3.32 -1.41
C GLN A 66 -15.37 3.95 -0.32
N ASP A 67 -14.85 4.99 0.35
CA ASP A 67 -15.54 5.74 1.42
C ASP A 67 -16.06 4.84 2.56
N VAL A 68 -15.34 3.73 2.82
CA VAL A 68 -15.63 2.83 3.95
C VAL A 68 -15.15 3.45 5.27
N ASN A 69 -15.88 3.19 6.35
CA ASN A 69 -15.47 3.61 7.69
C ASN A 69 -15.02 2.42 8.55
N PHE A 70 -13.70 2.29 8.75
CA PHE A 70 -13.04 1.34 9.65
C PHE A 70 -12.56 1.99 10.97
N THR A 71 -13.19 3.09 11.42
CA THR A 71 -12.76 3.78 12.65
C THR A 71 -12.74 2.79 13.83
N GLY A 72 -11.60 2.71 14.54
CA GLY A 72 -11.44 1.83 15.70
C GLY A 72 -11.41 0.32 15.40
N ALA A 73 -11.52 -0.10 14.14
CA ALA A 73 -11.60 -1.50 13.77
C ALA A 73 -10.30 -2.27 14.09
N ASN A 74 -10.45 -3.53 14.50
CA ASN A 74 -9.32 -4.46 14.65
C ASN A 74 -9.11 -5.24 13.35
N LEU A 75 -8.22 -4.76 12.50
CA LEU A 75 -7.86 -5.35 11.19
C LEU A 75 -6.53 -6.13 11.25
N ARG A 76 -6.13 -6.60 12.43
CA ARG A 76 -4.89 -7.38 12.57
C ARG A 76 -4.90 -8.59 11.63
N GLU A 77 -3.80 -8.79 10.91
CA GLU A 77 -3.63 -9.88 9.94
C GLU A 77 -4.71 -9.93 8.83
N ALA A 78 -5.50 -8.86 8.63
CA ALA A 78 -6.53 -8.83 7.60
C ALA A 78 -5.92 -8.76 6.19
N ASN A 79 -6.54 -9.43 5.21
CA ASN A 79 -6.09 -9.41 3.82
C ASN A 79 -6.85 -8.35 3.02
N LEU A 80 -6.23 -7.21 2.74
CA LEU A 80 -6.77 -6.11 1.92
C LEU A 80 -6.08 -6.04 0.54
N LYS A 81 -5.47 -7.14 0.09
CA LYS A 81 -4.70 -7.18 -1.16
C LYS A 81 -5.57 -6.79 -2.35
N GLY A 82 -5.14 -5.77 -3.09
CA GLY A 82 -5.85 -5.27 -4.27
C GLY A 82 -7.20 -4.62 -3.97
N ALA A 83 -7.53 -4.33 -2.71
CA ALA A 83 -8.77 -3.65 -2.34
C ALA A 83 -8.76 -2.20 -2.84
N PHE A 84 -9.95 -1.69 -3.19
CA PHE A 84 -10.14 -0.30 -3.59
C PHE A 84 -10.64 0.51 -2.39
N LEU A 85 -9.73 1.23 -1.73
CA LEU A 85 -9.90 1.90 -0.44
C LEU A 85 -9.79 3.42 -0.58
N VAL A 86 -10.22 3.96 -1.71
CA VAL A 86 -10.23 5.41 -1.93
C VAL A 86 -11.13 6.08 -0.90
N LEU A 87 -10.65 7.13 -0.24
CA LEU A 87 -11.34 7.83 0.86
C LEU A 87 -11.68 6.94 2.07
N ALA A 88 -11.05 5.78 2.22
CA ALA A 88 -11.29 4.90 3.37
C ALA A 88 -10.82 5.53 4.67
N ASN A 89 -11.60 5.41 5.73
CA ASN A 89 -11.25 5.93 7.05
C ASN A 89 -10.78 4.81 8.00
N PHE A 90 -9.48 4.77 8.27
CA PHE A 90 -8.83 3.86 9.23
C PHE A 90 -8.45 4.56 10.54
N LYS A 91 -9.10 5.67 10.89
CA LYS A 91 -8.80 6.41 12.13
C LYS A 91 -8.86 5.49 13.35
N ASP A 92 -7.84 5.53 14.21
CA ASP A 92 -7.74 4.69 15.43
C ASP A 92 -7.76 3.16 15.19
N ALA A 93 -7.71 2.69 13.94
CA ALA A 93 -7.76 1.26 13.62
C ALA A 93 -6.45 0.53 13.95
N THR A 94 -6.52 -0.77 14.23
CA THR A 94 -5.32 -1.61 14.43
C THR A 94 -5.06 -2.47 13.19
N LEU A 95 -3.91 -2.24 12.53
CA LEU A 95 -3.54 -2.79 11.22
C LEU A 95 -2.33 -3.75 11.29
N ILE A 96 -1.85 -4.13 12.48
CA ILE A 96 -0.65 -4.98 12.67
C ILE A 96 -0.78 -6.28 11.85
N GLY A 97 0.17 -6.53 10.93
CA GLY A 97 0.17 -7.71 10.06
C GLY A 97 -0.83 -7.69 8.90
N ALA A 98 -1.63 -6.64 8.73
CA ALA A 98 -2.55 -6.54 7.61
C ALA A 98 -1.83 -6.47 6.25
N ASN A 99 -2.47 -6.93 5.18
CA ASN A 99 -1.89 -6.97 3.84
C ASN A 99 -2.58 -5.98 2.89
N PHE A 100 -1.95 -4.85 2.61
CA PHE A 100 -2.41 -3.84 1.65
C PHE A 100 -1.74 -3.94 0.28
N GLN A 101 -1.08 -5.06 -0.06
CA GLN A 101 -0.36 -5.20 -1.33
C GLN A 101 -1.28 -4.86 -2.51
N ASN A 102 -0.85 -3.95 -3.39
CA ASN A 102 -1.60 -3.47 -4.55
C ASN A 102 -2.97 -2.82 -4.24
N ALA A 103 -3.27 -2.49 -2.97
CA ALA A 103 -4.48 -1.76 -2.63
C ALA A 103 -4.41 -0.30 -3.12
N CYS A 104 -5.56 0.30 -3.46
CA CYS A 104 -5.66 1.71 -3.81
C CYS A 104 -6.08 2.52 -2.59
N LEU A 105 -5.21 3.38 -2.07
CA LEU A 105 -5.39 4.11 -0.80
C LEU A 105 -5.44 5.64 -0.98
N ILE A 106 -5.89 6.10 -2.16
CA ILE A 106 -5.99 7.54 -2.46
C ILE A 106 -6.90 8.20 -1.42
N ASP A 107 -6.40 9.24 -0.76
CA ASP A 107 -7.10 10.01 0.28
C ASP A 107 -7.61 9.18 1.48
N ALA A 108 -7.03 8.01 1.73
CA ALA A 108 -7.36 7.22 2.90
C ALA A 108 -6.80 7.86 4.19
N ASN A 109 -7.63 7.91 5.23
CA ASN A 109 -7.27 8.49 6.52
C ASN A 109 -6.69 7.44 7.47
N PHE A 110 -5.43 7.61 7.89
CA PHE A 110 -4.74 6.74 8.84
C PHE A 110 -4.43 7.42 10.18
N THR A 111 -5.12 8.51 10.51
CA THR A 111 -4.91 9.25 11.76
C THR A 111 -5.00 8.33 12.97
N LEU A 112 -3.96 8.25 13.79
CA LEU A 112 -3.88 7.39 14.99
C LEU A 112 -4.01 5.87 14.72
N ALA A 113 -3.96 5.42 13.46
CA ALA A 113 -3.94 4.00 13.15
C ALA A 113 -2.65 3.35 13.69
N LYS A 114 -2.78 2.15 14.25
CA LYS A 114 -1.67 1.37 14.82
C LYS A 114 -1.17 0.34 13.82
N TYR A 115 0.11 0.38 13.48
CA TYR A 115 0.75 -0.57 12.56
C TYR A 115 2.22 -0.84 12.92
N ASN A 116 2.77 -1.93 12.40
CA ASN A 116 4.16 -2.35 12.62
C ASN A 116 4.72 -3.05 11.37
N HIS A 117 6.01 -3.44 11.41
CA HIS A 117 6.76 -3.97 10.26
C HIS A 117 6.14 -5.19 9.56
N ASP A 118 5.20 -5.88 10.22
CA ASP A 118 4.46 -7.01 9.65
C ASP A 118 3.35 -6.55 8.69
N THR A 119 2.94 -5.29 8.75
CA THR A 119 1.88 -4.77 7.89
C THR A 119 2.42 -4.47 6.47
N ILE A 120 2.08 -5.35 5.53
CA ILE A 120 2.51 -5.31 4.14
C ILE A 120 1.80 -4.16 3.42
N GLY A 121 2.54 -3.35 2.66
CA GLY A 121 2.01 -2.21 1.92
C GLY A 121 1.83 -0.94 2.75
N ILE A 122 2.21 -0.96 4.05
CA ILE A 122 2.27 0.26 4.87
C ILE A 122 3.64 0.63 5.45
N HIS A 123 4.67 -0.22 5.28
CA HIS A 123 5.96 0.00 5.94
C HIS A 123 7.00 0.72 5.09
N PRO A 124 7.77 1.68 5.64
CA PRO A 124 9.03 2.11 5.02
C PRO A 124 9.97 0.91 4.84
N ALA A 125 10.86 0.99 3.84
CA ALA A 125 11.77 -0.11 3.49
C ALA A 125 12.53 -0.64 4.74
N PRO A 126 12.93 -1.92 4.78
CA PRO A 126 13.53 -2.60 5.95
C PRO A 126 14.58 -1.76 6.68
N GLU A 127 14.67 -1.82 8.01
CA GLU A 127 15.66 -1.05 8.77
C GLU A 127 17.11 -1.44 8.44
N GLY A 128 18.05 -0.51 8.72
CA GLY A 128 19.47 -0.70 8.45
C GLY A 128 19.88 -0.40 7.01
N ASP A 129 21.17 -0.57 6.73
CA ASP A 129 21.72 -0.44 5.38
C ASP A 129 21.18 -1.56 4.49
N LEU A 130 20.58 -1.22 3.35
CA LEU A 130 20.03 -2.21 2.44
C LEU A 130 20.55 -2.04 1.01
N ILE A 131 20.53 -3.14 0.26
CA ILE A 131 20.81 -3.14 -1.16
C ILE A 131 19.50 -2.99 -1.92
N GLY A 132 19.39 -1.89 -2.66
CA GLY A 132 18.31 -1.65 -3.60
C GLY A 132 18.76 -1.89 -5.04
N TRP A 133 17.80 -2.21 -5.91
CA TRP A 133 17.98 -2.35 -7.35
C TRP A 133 17.05 -1.38 -8.07
N GLY A 134 17.58 -0.61 -9.01
CA GLY A 134 16.79 0.33 -9.81
C GLY A 134 16.81 -0.05 -11.28
N SER A 135 15.69 0.12 -11.98
CA SER A 135 15.66 0.22 -13.43
C SER A 135 15.59 1.69 -13.81
N LYS A 136 16.57 2.17 -14.59
CA LYS A 136 16.84 3.57 -14.90
C LYS A 136 17.02 3.71 -16.40
N ALA A 137 15.99 4.16 -17.11
CA ALA A 137 16.01 4.28 -18.58
C ALA A 137 16.49 3.00 -19.29
N GLY A 138 16.01 1.82 -18.87
CA GLY A 138 16.45 0.54 -19.42
C GLY A 138 17.70 -0.06 -18.76
N VAL A 139 18.40 0.71 -17.93
CA VAL A 139 19.67 0.31 -17.30
C VAL A 139 19.44 -0.14 -15.86
N LEU A 140 19.95 -1.31 -15.52
CA LEU A 140 19.94 -1.81 -14.15
C LEU A 140 21.03 -1.10 -13.32
N VAL A 141 20.65 -0.61 -12.14
CA VAL A 141 21.57 -0.02 -11.16
C VAL A 141 21.47 -0.73 -9.82
N LYS A 142 22.61 -0.96 -9.18
CA LYS A 142 22.69 -1.45 -7.80
C LYS A 142 22.99 -0.28 -6.87
N LEU A 143 22.19 -0.15 -5.82
CA LEU A 143 22.21 0.96 -4.89
C LEU A 143 22.43 0.44 -3.47
N LEU A 144 23.23 1.15 -2.69
CA LEU A 144 23.23 1.06 -1.23
C LEU A 144 22.29 2.15 -0.74
N ILE A 145 21.25 1.77 0.00
CA ILE A 145 20.33 2.69 0.66
C ILE A 145 20.76 2.77 2.13
N PRO A 146 21.38 3.88 2.57
CA PRO A 146 21.89 4.01 3.93
C PRO A 146 20.75 4.07 4.95
N ALA A 147 20.95 3.50 6.15
CA ALA A 147 19.97 3.48 7.25
C ALA A 147 19.38 4.87 7.55
N ALA A 148 20.22 5.91 7.43
CA ALA A 148 19.85 7.29 7.71
C ALA A 148 19.02 7.96 6.60
N ALA A 149 18.90 7.36 5.41
CA ALA A 149 18.06 7.92 4.35
C ALA A 149 16.59 7.80 4.71
N LYS A 150 15.80 8.86 4.50
CA LYS A 150 14.34 8.74 4.54
C LYS A 150 13.89 7.75 3.48
N ARG A 151 12.94 6.88 3.85
CA ARG A 151 12.40 5.83 2.97
C ARG A 151 10.90 5.81 3.02
N SER A 152 10.33 5.44 1.89
CA SER A 152 8.89 5.32 1.74
C SER A 152 8.61 4.23 0.72
N CYS A 153 7.55 3.47 0.91
CA CYS A 153 6.91 2.73 -0.16
C CYS A 153 5.41 2.99 -0.03
N SER A 154 4.65 2.85 -1.11
CA SER A 154 3.19 2.85 -1.03
C SER A 154 2.72 1.41 -0.84
N THR A 155 1.71 0.97 -1.61
CA THR A 155 1.19 -0.40 -1.59
C THR A 155 1.88 -1.34 -2.56
N GLY A 156 2.75 -0.82 -3.44
CA GLY A 156 3.52 -1.58 -4.42
C GLY A 156 4.84 -2.14 -3.89
N ARG A 157 5.57 -2.84 -4.78
CA ARG A 157 6.93 -3.36 -4.51
C ARG A 157 8.03 -2.31 -4.69
N LYS A 158 7.66 -1.13 -5.21
CA LYS A 158 8.55 -0.02 -5.48
C LYS A 158 8.73 0.80 -4.21
N HIS A 159 9.99 1.02 -3.84
CA HIS A 159 10.39 1.84 -2.71
C HIS A 159 11.00 3.15 -3.22
N ARG A 160 11.01 4.17 -2.36
CA ARG A 160 11.65 5.48 -2.55
C ARG A 160 12.64 5.70 -1.43
N ALA A 161 13.80 6.27 -1.76
CA ALA A 161 14.75 6.79 -0.79
C ALA A 161 15.11 8.24 -1.13
N GLU A 162 15.37 9.05 -0.11
CA GLU A 162 15.83 10.42 -0.28
C GLU A 162 17.22 10.48 -0.95
N TYR A 163 18.11 9.57 -0.55
CA TYR A 163 19.42 9.42 -1.15
C TYR A 163 19.89 7.96 -1.15
N ALA A 164 20.80 7.65 -2.05
CA ALA A 164 21.35 6.31 -2.26
C ALA A 164 22.75 6.40 -2.84
N LYS A 165 23.67 5.52 -2.41
CA LYS A 165 24.98 5.38 -3.06
C LYS A 165 24.88 4.41 -4.22
N CYS A 166 25.23 4.85 -5.42
CA CYS A 166 25.28 4.00 -6.59
C CYS A 166 26.52 3.10 -6.51
N ILE A 167 26.31 1.79 -6.36
CA ILE A 167 27.38 0.80 -6.26
C ILE A 167 27.84 0.37 -7.65
N ARG A 168 26.87 0.15 -8.55
CA ARG A 168 27.12 -0.39 -9.89
C ARG A 168 26.03 0.06 -10.86
N VAL A 169 26.43 0.34 -12.09
CA VAL A 169 25.58 0.57 -13.25
C VAL A 169 25.92 -0.51 -14.28
N TYR A 170 24.93 -1.30 -14.68
CA TYR A 170 25.13 -2.44 -15.58
C TYR A 170 24.96 -2.02 -17.04
N ASN A 171 25.74 -2.60 -17.95
CA ASN A 171 25.56 -2.44 -19.40
C ASN A 171 25.60 -0.99 -19.94
N SER A 172 26.23 -0.04 -19.22
CA SER A 172 26.47 1.34 -19.68
C SER A 172 27.85 1.88 -19.22
N SER A 173 28.16 3.13 -19.59
CA SER A 173 29.40 3.89 -19.38
C SER A 173 29.80 4.20 -17.90
N LYS A 174 29.49 3.33 -16.93
CA LYS A 174 29.59 3.60 -15.47
C LYS A 174 28.67 4.70 -14.94
N SER A 175 27.80 5.25 -15.78
CA SER A 175 26.77 6.19 -15.37
C SER A 175 25.49 6.04 -16.19
N VAL A 176 24.37 6.51 -15.61
CA VAL A 176 23.08 6.65 -16.31
C VAL A 176 22.35 7.89 -15.83
N LYS A 177 21.83 8.68 -16.76
CA LYS A 177 20.97 9.85 -16.47
C LYS A 177 19.51 9.48 -16.68
N VAL A 178 18.66 9.87 -15.75
CA VAL A 178 17.21 9.69 -15.83
C VAL A 178 16.55 11.02 -15.60
N THR A 179 15.79 11.47 -16.60
CA THR A 179 14.94 12.66 -16.50
C THR A 179 13.49 12.21 -16.34
N ASN A 180 12.89 12.57 -15.22
CA ASN A 180 11.46 12.45 -14.95
C ASN A 180 10.80 13.83 -15.07
N SER A 181 9.47 13.88 -15.04
CA SER A 181 8.68 15.13 -15.11
C SER A 181 9.01 16.17 -14.03
N TYR A 182 9.72 15.77 -12.97
CA TYR A 182 10.03 16.61 -11.82
C TYR A 182 11.53 16.79 -11.56
N ASP A 183 12.40 15.94 -12.13
CA ASP A 183 13.81 15.90 -11.74
C ASP A 183 14.70 15.21 -12.79
N THR A 184 15.98 15.60 -12.87
CA THR A 184 17.01 14.90 -13.64
C THR A 184 18.08 14.37 -12.69
N LEU A 185 18.10 13.06 -12.50
CA LEU A 185 19.05 12.38 -11.62
C LEU A 185 20.10 11.63 -12.43
N GLU A 186 21.36 11.81 -12.07
CA GLU A 186 22.49 11.07 -12.62
C GLU A 186 23.02 10.05 -11.61
N TYR A 187 23.05 8.78 -12.00
CA TYR A 187 23.57 7.68 -11.22
C TYR A 187 24.97 7.36 -11.72
N VAL A 188 26.00 7.69 -10.95
CA VAL A 188 27.42 7.41 -11.27
C VAL A 188 27.97 6.40 -10.27
N GLU A 189 28.65 5.36 -10.73
CA GLU A 189 29.27 4.37 -9.85
C GLU A 189 30.21 5.03 -8.82
N GLY A 190 30.02 4.68 -7.56
CA GLY A 190 30.78 5.21 -6.43
C GLY A 190 30.17 6.47 -5.79
N ASN A 191 29.30 7.19 -6.49
CA ASN A 191 28.73 8.44 -6.02
C ASN A 191 27.39 8.26 -5.31
N THR A 192 27.09 9.20 -4.41
CA THR A 192 25.75 9.34 -3.81
C THR A 192 24.86 10.15 -4.74
N VAL A 193 23.67 9.62 -4.99
CA VAL A 193 22.56 10.30 -5.64
C VAL A 193 21.60 10.76 -4.56
N THR A 194 21.11 11.98 -4.67
CA THR A 194 20.11 12.58 -3.75
C THR A 194 18.99 13.17 -4.59
N CYS A 195 17.73 12.90 -4.23
CA CYS A 195 16.58 13.49 -4.92
C CYS A 195 16.47 15.00 -4.63
N HIS A 196 16.04 15.80 -5.61
CA HIS A 196 15.90 17.25 -5.40
C HIS A 196 14.66 17.63 -4.58
N SER A 197 13.63 16.79 -4.59
CA SER A 197 12.45 16.93 -3.75
C SER A 197 12.08 15.60 -3.11
N TRP A 198 11.74 15.64 -1.82
CA TRP A 198 11.20 14.50 -1.09
C TRP A 198 9.74 14.79 -0.73
N ASN A 199 8.83 13.90 -1.11
CA ASN A 199 7.45 13.96 -0.67
C ASN A 199 7.24 12.99 0.50
N ASP A 200 7.00 13.54 1.69
CA ASP A 200 6.65 12.79 2.91
C ASP A 200 5.29 12.08 2.80
N ASN A 201 4.43 12.50 1.87
CA ASN A 201 3.22 11.74 1.52
C ASN A 201 3.61 10.44 0.81
N ARG A 202 3.67 9.35 1.58
CA ARG A 202 4.07 8.03 1.07
C ARG A 202 3.12 7.43 0.04
N TRP A 203 1.87 7.88 -0.02
CA TRP A 203 0.85 7.37 -0.93
C TRP A 203 1.06 7.81 -2.38
N GLU A 204 1.81 8.88 -2.61
CA GLU A 204 2.12 9.36 -3.95
C GLU A 204 3.36 8.63 -4.52
N GLU A 205 3.13 7.51 -5.21
CA GLU A 205 4.19 6.64 -5.75
C GLU A 205 5.05 7.27 -6.87
N CYS A 206 4.57 8.31 -7.54
CA CYS A 206 5.22 8.93 -8.70
C CYS A 206 5.72 10.35 -8.39
N THR A 207 6.21 10.56 -7.17
CA THR A 207 6.77 11.84 -6.72
C THR A 207 8.27 11.76 -6.51
N GLY A 208 8.87 12.89 -6.13
CA GLY A 208 10.31 12.99 -5.86
C GLY A 208 10.83 11.89 -4.92
N GLY A 209 12.00 11.36 -5.25
CA GLY A 209 12.64 10.25 -4.56
C GLY A 209 13.36 9.29 -5.51
N ILE A 210 14.36 8.58 -5.00
CA ILE A 210 15.09 7.55 -5.75
C ILE A 210 14.29 6.25 -5.69
N HIS A 211 13.69 5.88 -6.81
CA HIS A 211 12.96 4.61 -6.92
C HIS A 211 13.90 3.40 -6.91
N PHE A 212 13.59 2.40 -6.09
CA PHE A 212 14.31 1.12 -6.03
C PHE A 212 13.41 -0.05 -5.65
N PHE A 213 13.89 -1.26 -5.88
CA PHE A 213 13.30 -2.54 -5.51
C PHE A 213 14.27 -3.28 -4.59
N LEU A 214 13.77 -4.20 -3.76
CA LEU A 214 14.63 -4.95 -2.84
C LEU A 214 15.38 -6.08 -3.54
N THR A 215 14.86 -6.56 -4.68
CA THR A 215 15.48 -7.63 -5.45
C THR A 215 15.83 -7.20 -6.87
N ARG A 216 16.86 -7.83 -7.42
CA ARG A 216 17.29 -7.65 -8.81
C ARG A 216 16.19 -8.03 -9.80
N GLN A 217 15.54 -9.17 -9.56
CA GLN A 217 14.49 -9.71 -10.44
C GLN A 217 13.31 -8.74 -10.57
N GLU A 218 12.91 -8.08 -9.48
CA GLU A 218 11.87 -7.06 -9.52
C GLU A 218 12.25 -5.89 -10.41
N ALA A 219 13.48 -5.37 -10.27
CA ALA A 219 13.97 -4.28 -11.10
C ALA A 219 14.08 -4.66 -12.58
N GLU A 220 14.54 -5.88 -12.89
CA GLU A 220 14.61 -6.38 -14.27
C GLU A 220 13.21 -6.51 -14.88
N SER A 221 12.25 -7.09 -14.15
CA SER A 221 10.87 -7.25 -14.61
C SER A 221 10.14 -5.93 -14.85
N TYR A 222 10.55 -4.85 -14.17
CA TYR A 222 10.01 -3.51 -14.39
C TYR A 222 10.50 -2.88 -15.70
N THR A 223 11.63 -3.33 -16.23
CA THR A 223 12.25 -2.77 -17.45
C THR A 223 11.53 -3.23 -18.73
N THR A 224 10.68 -4.26 -18.63
CA THR A 224 10.06 -4.95 -19.77
C THR A 224 8.61 -4.53 -20.03
N ILE A 225 8.15 -3.45 -19.40
CA ILE A 225 6.78 -2.91 -19.50
C ILE A 225 6.88 -1.47 -20.00
#